data_AF-A0A2V5K7C5-F1
#
_entry.id   AF-A0A2V5K7C5-F1
#
_cell.length_a   1.000
_cell.length_b   1.000
_cell.length_c   1.000
_cell.angle_alpha   90.00
_cell.angle_beta   90.00
_cell.angle_gamma   90.00
#
_symmetry.space_group_name_H-M   'P 1'
#
loop_
_entity.id
_entity.type
_entity.pdbx_description
1 polymer ?
#
loop_
_entity_poly.entity_id
_entity_poly.type
_entity_poly.pdbx_seq_one_letter_code
_entity_poly.pdbx_strand_id
1 'polypeptide(L)'
;MMNDTSRTGTPVQAGDNVPPGRIRISRFLYAVLALLFAACIVVQVLFAGMGIFKDAADWELHRAFVLYFDKIPLVLFVLSFVGGIRGSLRWWGIGLFAMSSLQYVTALAFADVWMVAVWHPVNALLMFAVALYLTRRSRGWLSGIGR
;
A
#
# COMPACT_ATOMS: atom_id res chain seq x y z
N MET A 1 61.31 28.42 7.01
CA MET A 1 60.38 27.67 7.88
C MET A 1 58.97 27.93 7.36
N MET A 2 58.47 27.18 6.37
CA MET A 2 57.76 25.89 6.51
C MET A 2 56.53 26.00 7.43
N ASN A 3 55.32 26.06 6.86
CA ASN A 3 54.36 24.94 6.86
C ASN A 3 53.06 25.34 6.12
N ASP A 4 52.97 25.06 4.82
CA ASP A 4 51.70 25.10 4.10
C ASP A 4 51.11 23.68 4.10
N THR A 5 50.17 23.45 5.02
CA THR A 5 49.48 22.16 5.16
C THR A 5 48.43 22.04 4.08
N SER A 6 48.86 21.54 2.93
CA SER A 6 48.00 21.00 1.87
C SER A 6 47.19 19.83 2.43
N ARG A 7 46.03 20.14 3.03
CA ARG A 7 44.95 19.19 3.23
C ARG A 7 44.37 18.84 1.85
N THR A 8 44.97 17.87 1.21
CA THR A 8 44.35 17.09 0.14
C THR A 8 43.19 16.31 0.76
N GLY A 9 42.06 16.98 0.93
CA GLY A 9 40.79 16.30 1.12
C GLY A 9 40.60 15.38 -0.08
N THR A 10 40.69 14.08 0.17
CA THR A 10 40.24 13.05 -0.78
C THR A 10 38.87 13.49 -1.31
N PRO A 11 38.67 13.58 -2.64
CA PRO A 11 37.35 13.84 -3.17
C PRO A 11 36.48 12.68 -2.69
N VAL A 12 35.47 12.98 -1.87
CA VAL A 12 34.40 12.04 -1.55
C VAL A 12 33.80 11.65 -2.89
N GLN A 13 34.19 10.47 -3.37
CA GLN A 13 33.70 9.87 -4.61
C GLN A 13 32.18 9.86 -4.51
N ALA A 14 31.53 10.71 -5.31
CA ALA A 14 30.08 10.82 -5.40
C ALA A 14 29.46 9.61 -6.14
N GLY A 15 29.99 8.41 -5.91
CA GLY A 15 29.62 7.15 -6.57
C GLY A 15 28.89 6.13 -5.69
N ASP A 16 28.89 6.29 -4.36
CA ASP A 16 28.69 5.13 -3.47
C ASP A 16 27.31 5.01 -2.79
N ASN A 17 26.24 5.57 -3.35
CA ASN A 17 24.91 5.47 -2.71
C ASN A 17 23.80 4.93 -3.62
N VAL A 18 24.13 4.11 -4.61
CA VAL A 18 23.10 3.35 -5.33
C VAL A 18 22.57 2.26 -4.39
N PRO A 19 21.29 2.29 -3.99
CA PRO A 19 20.75 1.27 -3.09
C PRO A 19 20.86 -0.12 -3.75
N PRO A 20 21.20 -1.18 -2.98
CA PRO A 20 21.29 -2.54 -3.50
C PRO A 20 20.08 -2.93 -4.36
N GLY A 21 20.31 -3.70 -5.44
CA GLY A 21 19.24 -4.09 -6.38
C GLY A 21 18.00 -4.70 -5.71
N ARG A 22 18.20 -5.46 -4.62
CA ARG A 22 17.11 -5.99 -3.77
C ARG A 22 16.18 -4.91 -3.21
N ILE A 23 16.72 -3.77 -2.78
CA ILE A 23 15.94 -2.63 -2.26
C ILE A 23 15.11 -2.01 -3.38
N ARG A 24 15.69 -1.87 -4.58
CA ARG A 24 15.02 -1.31 -5.76
C ARG A 24 13.84 -2.19 -6.20
N ILE A 25 14.06 -3.52 -6.29
CA ILE A 25 13.02 -4.50 -6.60
C ILE A 25 11.93 -4.48 -5.53
N SER A 26 12.29 -4.48 -4.25
CA SER A 26 11.31 -4.45 -3.16
C SER A 26 10.42 -3.21 -3.19
N ARG A 27 10.99 -2.04 -3.51
CA ARG A 27 10.23 -0.78 -3.64
C ARG A 27 9.31 -0.79 -4.86
N PHE A 28 9.75 -1.40 -5.96
CA PHE A 28 8.92 -1.64 -7.14
C PHE A 28 7.75 -2.56 -6.82
N LEU A 29 8.01 -3.72 -6.22
CA LEU A 29 6.98 -4.67 -5.79
C LEU A 29 6.00 -4.02 -4.82
N TYR A 30 6.47 -3.21 -3.87
CA TYR A 30 5.61 -2.46 -2.95
C TYR A 30 4.67 -1.52 -3.71
N ALA A 31 5.17 -0.76 -4.70
CA ALA A 31 4.35 0.15 -5.49
C ALA A 31 3.31 -0.58 -6.34
N VAL A 32 3.72 -1.66 -7.02
CA VAL A 32 2.84 -2.49 -7.85
C VAL A 32 1.76 -3.14 -7.00
N LEU A 33 2.13 -3.66 -5.83
CA LEU A 33 1.20 -4.34 -4.93
C LEU A 33 0.19 -3.36 -4.31
N ALA A 34 0.62 -2.14 -3.98
CA ALA A 34 -0.29 -1.09 -3.52
C ALA A 34 -1.29 -0.68 -4.62
N LEU A 35 -0.84 -0.60 -5.88
CA LEU A 35 -1.72 -0.33 -7.01
C LEU A 35 -2.70 -1.48 -7.26
N LEU A 36 -2.21 -2.72 -7.19
CA LEU A 36 -3.04 -3.92 -7.32
C LEU A 36 -4.13 -3.95 -6.24
N PHE A 37 -3.77 -3.63 -4.98
CA PHE A 37 -4.74 -3.52 -3.90
C PHE A 37 -5.81 -2.47 -4.19
N ALA A 38 -5.43 -1.30 -4.73
CA ALA A 38 -6.39 -0.29 -5.14
C ALA A 38 -7.32 -0.79 -6.26
N ALA A 39 -6.80 -1.53 -7.24
CA ALA A 39 -7.59 -2.15 -8.30
C ALA A 39 -8.56 -3.21 -7.75
N CYS A 40 -8.13 -4.04 -6.79
CA CYS A 40 -9.00 -4.99 -6.09
C CYS A 40 -10.16 -4.29 -5.37
N ILE A 41 -9.94 -3.13 -4.75
CA ILE A 41 -11.02 -2.35 -4.13
C ILE A 41 -12.02 -1.87 -5.19
N VAL A 42 -11.56 -1.43 -6.37
CA VAL A 42 -12.48 -1.04 -7.46
C VAL A 42 -13.36 -2.22 -7.89
N VAL A 43 -12.75 -3.40 -8.06
CA VAL A 43 -13.50 -4.63 -8.40
C VAL A 43 -14.50 -4.98 -7.29
N GLN A 44 -14.13 -4.81 -6.01
CA GLN A 44 -15.07 -5.01 -4.91
C GLN A 44 -16.28 -4.09 -4.93
N VAL A 45 -16.05 -2.80 -5.23
CA VAL A 45 -17.13 -1.82 -5.35
C VAL A 45 -18.04 -2.16 -6.52
N LEU A 46 -17.47 -2.65 -7.64
CA LEU A 46 -18.26 -3.15 -8.76
C LEU A 46 -19.12 -4.36 -8.35
N PHE A 47 -18.56 -5.32 -7.61
CA PHE A 47 -19.31 -6.49 -7.13
C PHE A 47 -20.42 -6.12 -6.15
N ALA A 48 -20.17 -5.17 -5.24
CA ALA A 48 -21.22 -4.60 -4.40
C ALA A 48 -22.32 -3.92 -5.23
N GLY A 49 -21.93 -3.19 -6.28
CA GLY A 49 -22.87 -2.60 -7.24
C GLY A 49 -23.74 -3.65 -7.94
N MET A 50 -23.17 -4.79 -8.35
CA MET A 50 -23.98 -5.90 -8.90
C MET A 50 -24.98 -6.45 -7.89
N GLY A 51 -24.57 -6.59 -6.62
CA GLY A 51 -25.45 -7.00 -5.53
C GLY A 51 -26.64 -6.05 -5.29
N ILE A 52 -26.46 -4.75 -5.58
CA ILE A 52 -27.51 -3.72 -5.44
C ILE A 52 -28.39 -3.64 -6.69
N PHE A 53 -27.77 -3.59 -7.88
CA PHE A 53 -28.45 -3.18 -9.12
C PHE A 53 -28.84 -4.34 -10.04
N LYS A 54 -28.27 -5.53 -9.87
CA LYS A 54 -28.51 -6.68 -10.77
C LYS A 54 -29.23 -7.81 -10.05
N ASP A 55 -28.59 -8.43 -9.06
CA ASP A 55 -29.13 -9.58 -8.32
C ASP A 55 -28.49 -9.66 -6.93
N ALA A 56 -29.30 -9.89 -5.88
CA ALA A 56 -28.79 -10.07 -4.52
C ALA A 56 -27.86 -11.28 -4.37
N ALA A 57 -27.96 -12.30 -5.25
CA ALA A 57 -27.01 -13.42 -5.27
C ALA A 57 -25.57 -12.96 -5.56
N ASP A 58 -25.40 -11.86 -6.31
CA ASP A 58 -24.08 -11.33 -6.67
C ASP A 58 -23.30 -10.75 -5.44
N TRP A 59 -23.96 -10.58 -4.28
CA TRP A 59 -23.26 -10.28 -3.02
C TRP A 59 -22.27 -11.38 -2.62
N GLU A 60 -22.46 -12.61 -3.07
CA GLU A 60 -21.50 -13.68 -2.84
C GLU A 60 -20.17 -13.41 -3.54
N LEU A 61 -20.18 -12.82 -4.74
CA LEU A 61 -18.96 -12.45 -5.45
C LEU A 61 -18.17 -11.39 -4.66
N HIS A 62 -18.86 -10.39 -4.12
CA HIS A 62 -18.26 -9.38 -3.24
C HIS A 62 -17.61 -10.02 -1.99
N ARG A 63 -18.32 -10.92 -1.31
CA ARG A 63 -17.82 -11.60 -0.10
C ARG A 63 -16.71 -12.61 -0.37
N ALA A 64 -16.77 -13.36 -1.47
CA ALA A 64 -15.76 -14.34 -1.81
C ALA A 64 -14.46 -13.66 -2.28
N PHE A 65 -14.59 -12.56 -3.04
CA PHE A 65 -13.43 -11.91 -3.64
C PHE A 65 -12.45 -11.31 -2.61
N VAL A 66 -12.92 -10.87 -1.43
CA VAL A 66 -12.05 -10.24 -0.42
C VAL A 66 -11.02 -11.23 0.14
N LEU A 67 -11.37 -12.53 0.22
CA LEU A 67 -10.51 -13.58 0.77
C LEU A 67 -9.22 -13.78 -0.03
N TYR A 68 -9.22 -13.39 -1.31
CA TYR A 68 -8.04 -13.50 -2.18
C TYR A 68 -7.01 -12.39 -1.93
N PHE A 69 -7.42 -11.21 -1.47
CA PHE A 69 -6.54 -10.04 -1.42
C PHE A 69 -6.48 -9.35 -0.05
N ASP A 70 -7.23 -9.81 0.95
CA ASP A 70 -7.21 -9.32 2.33
C ASP A 70 -5.82 -9.36 2.99
N LYS A 71 -4.93 -10.26 2.54
CA LYS A 71 -3.55 -10.40 3.04
C LYS A 71 -2.56 -9.45 2.37
N ILE A 72 -2.93 -8.79 1.27
CA ILE A 72 -2.03 -7.86 0.55
C ILE A 72 -1.45 -6.77 1.48
N PRO A 73 -2.22 -6.12 2.36
CA PRO A 73 -1.69 -5.14 3.32
C PRO A 73 -0.57 -5.67 4.22
N LEU A 74 -0.65 -6.95 4.62
CA LEU A 74 0.40 -7.61 5.41
C LEU A 74 1.67 -7.83 4.58
N VAL A 75 1.52 -8.21 3.31
CA VAL A 75 2.65 -8.34 2.39
C VAL A 75 3.32 -6.99 2.15
N LEU A 76 2.54 -5.90 1.99
CA LEU A 76 3.08 -4.53 1.94
C LEU A 76 3.86 -4.19 3.20
N PHE A 77 3.34 -4.54 4.38
CA PHE A 77 4.05 -4.34 5.64
C PHE A 77 5.39 -5.07 5.66
N VAL A 78 5.45 -6.35 5.29
CA VAL A 78 6.70 -7.11 5.24
C VAL A 78 7.68 -6.52 4.21
N LEU A 79 7.21 -6.18 3.01
CA LEU A 79 8.01 -5.55 1.96
C LEU A 79 8.61 -4.21 2.41
N SER A 80 7.97 -3.49 3.33
CA SER A 80 8.50 -2.23 3.85
C SER A 80 9.83 -2.41 4.61
N PHE A 81 10.02 -3.53 5.31
CA PHE A 81 11.29 -3.86 5.97
C PHE A 81 12.36 -4.26 4.94
N VAL A 82 11.97 -5.08 3.98
CA VAL A 82 12.86 -5.57 2.91
C VAL A 82 13.37 -4.43 2.02
N GLY A 83 12.50 -3.46 1.72
CA GLY A 83 12.79 -2.28 0.90
C GLY A 83 13.43 -1.11 1.64
N GLY A 84 13.81 -1.31 2.91
CA GLY A 84 14.43 -0.27 3.74
C GLY A 84 13.56 0.99 3.88
N ILE A 85 12.24 0.83 3.84
CA ILE A 85 11.27 1.93 3.96
C ILE A 85 11.17 2.30 5.44
N ARG A 86 11.58 3.53 5.79
CA ARG A 86 11.58 4.06 7.15
C ARG A 86 10.45 5.08 7.36
N GLY A 87 10.13 5.33 8.63
CA GLY A 87 9.13 6.33 9.04
C GLY A 87 7.68 5.83 8.98
N SER A 88 6.74 6.76 8.88
CA SER A 88 5.29 6.49 8.82
C SER A 88 4.90 5.58 7.66
N LEU A 89 5.67 5.62 6.56
CA LEU A 89 5.42 4.82 5.36
C LEU A 89 5.45 3.31 5.60
N ARG A 90 6.23 2.88 6.61
CA ARG A 90 6.32 1.49 7.07
C ARG A 90 5.01 0.96 7.63
N TRP A 91 4.28 1.81 8.35
CA TRP A 91 3.13 1.40 9.16
C TRP A 91 1.81 1.39 8.40
N TRP A 92 1.75 2.00 7.22
CA TRP A 92 0.52 2.00 6.43
C TRP A 92 0.06 0.62 5.97
N GLY A 93 0.96 -0.37 5.84
CA GLY A 93 0.54 -1.76 5.59
C GLY A 93 -0.33 -2.31 6.73
N ILE A 94 0.08 -2.04 7.98
CA ILE A 94 -0.73 -2.38 9.17
C ILE A 94 -1.98 -1.51 9.25
N GLY A 95 -1.90 -0.22 8.92
CA GLY A 95 -3.07 0.66 8.85
C GLY A 95 -4.13 0.13 7.87
N LEU A 96 -3.72 -0.22 6.65
CA LEU A 96 -4.60 -0.83 5.65
C LEU A 96 -5.16 -2.19 6.10
N PHE A 97 -4.36 -3.00 6.81
CA PHE A 97 -4.84 -4.25 7.39
C PHE A 97 -5.92 -3.99 8.45
N ALA A 98 -5.68 -3.07 9.38
CA ALA A 98 -6.65 -2.69 10.41
C ALA A 98 -7.95 -2.15 9.80
N MET A 99 -7.86 -1.31 8.77
CA MET A 99 -9.03 -0.84 8.02
C MET A 99 -9.77 -1.96 7.29
N SER A 100 -9.03 -2.94 6.75
CA SER A 100 -9.63 -4.14 6.15
C SER A 100 -10.38 -4.96 7.20
N SER A 101 -9.81 -5.17 8.38
CA SER A 101 -10.49 -5.81 9.51
C SER A 101 -11.74 -5.05 9.94
N LEU A 102 -11.67 -3.71 9.95
CA LEU A 102 -12.82 -2.86 10.23
C LEU A 102 -13.96 -3.06 9.22
N GLN A 103 -13.66 -3.37 7.94
CA GLN A 103 -14.70 -3.72 6.96
C GLN A 103 -15.46 -4.99 7.32
N TYR A 104 -14.78 -6.01 7.83
CA TYR A 104 -15.44 -7.22 8.30
C TYR A 104 -16.31 -6.94 9.51
N VAL A 105 -15.84 -6.11 10.44
CA VAL A 105 -16.60 -5.72 11.64
C VAL A 105 -17.87 -4.96 11.26
N THR A 106 -17.78 -3.98 10.36
CA THR A 106 -18.96 -3.20 9.93
C THR A 106 -19.96 -4.05 9.13
N ALA A 107 -19.48 -4.97 8.29
CA ALA A 107 -20.34 -5.77 7.41
C ALA A 107 -20.91 -7.05 8.05
N LEU A 108 -20.23 -7.63 9.04
CA LEU A 108 -20.65 -8.89 9.68
C LEU A 108 -21.16 -8.68 11.10
N ALA A 109 -20.38 -7.99 11.94
CA ALA A 109 -20.69 -7.89 13.38
C ALA A 109 -21.75 -6.84 13.69
N PHE A 110 -21.87 -5.81 12.83
CA PHE A 110 -22.77 -4.67 13.04
C PHE A 110 -23.68 -4.41 11.84
N ALA A 111 -24.00 -5.44 11.05
CA ALA A 111 -24.90 -5.33 9.90
C ALA A 111 -26.28 -4.74 10.29
N ASP A 112 -26.77 -5.09 11.47
CA ASP A 112 -28.08 -4.65 11.98
C ASP A 112 -28.06 -3.23 12.56
N VAL A 113 -26.86 -2.67 12.80
CA VAL A 113 -26.69 -1.30 13.32
C VAL A 113 -26.41 -0.37 12.15
N TRP A 114 -27.48 0.19 11.56
CA TRP A 114 -27.37 1.00 10.35
C TRP A 114 -26.32 2.12 10.46
N MET A 115 -26.20 2.79 11.62
CA MET A 115 -25.21 3.85 11.84
C MET A 115 -23.76 3.38 11.65
N VAL A 116 -23.48 2.10 11.89
CA VAL A 116 -22.14 1.51 11.73
C VAL A 116 -21.96 0.96 10.32
N ALA A 117 -22.99 0.30 9.77
CA ALA A 117 -22.96 -0.27 8.43
C ALA A 117 -22.74 0.80 7.34
N VAL A 118 -23.33 1.99 7.47
CA VAL A 118 -23.16 3.09 6.49
C VAL A 118 -21.73 3.62 6.39
N TRP A 119 -20.86 3.34 7.37
CA TRP A 119 -19.44 3.71 7.30
C TRP A 119 -18.62 2.76 6.44
N HIS A 120 -19.12 1.56 6.13
CA HIS A 120 -18.40 0.58 5.34
C HIS A 120 -17.94 1.13 3.97
N PRO A 121 -18.79 1.79 3.17
CA PRO A 121 -18.35 2.39 1.90
C PRO A 121 -17.33 3.51 2.10
N VAL A 122 -17.47 4.33 3.15
CA VAL A 122 -16.53 5.42 3.47
C VAL A 122 -15.14 4.86 3.80
N ASN A 123 -15.08 3.80 4.61
CA ASN A 123 -13.84 3.10 4.93
C ASN A 123 -13.20 2.51 3.66
N ALA A 124 -13.99 1.98 2.71
CA ALA A 124 -13.48 1.45 1.45
C ALA A 124 -12.80 2.54 0.61
N LEU A 125 -13.44 3.72 0.52
CA LEU A 125 -12.88 4.89 -0.16
C LEU A 125 -11.58 5.38 0.50
N LEU A 126 -11.52 5.37 1.83
CA LEU A 126 -10.32 5.75 2.56
C LEU A 126 -9.17 4.75 2.31
N MET A 127 -9.45 3.45 2.31
CA MET A 127 -8.47 2.42 1.95
C MET A 127 -7.96 2.60 0.52
N PHE A 128 -8.85 2.88 -0.43
CA PHE A 128 -8.50 3.16 -1.81
C PHE A 128 -7.61 4.40 -1.94
N ALA A 129 -7.95 5.49 -1.27
CA ALA A 129 -7.17 6.72 -1.25
C ALA A 129 -5.76 6.49 -0.68
N VAL A 130 -5.65 5.74 0.43
CA VAL A 130 -4.36 5.36 1.03
C VAL A 130 -3.55 4.48 0.07
N ALA A 131 -4.16 3.51 -0.59
CA ALA A 131 -3.48 2.65 -1.56
C ALA A 131 -2.90 3.44 -2.75
N LEU A 132 -3.66 4.42 -3.27
CA LEU A 132 -3.17 5.34 -4.30
C LEU A 132 -2.07 6.27 -3.77
N TYR A 133 -2.20 6.76 -2.54
CA TYR A 133 -1.16 7.55 -1.88
C TYR A 133 0.16 6.78 -1.78
N LEU A 134 0.12 5.52 -1.32
CA LEU A 134 1.30 4.65 -1.24
C LEU A 134 1.92 4.41 -2.62
N THR A 135 1.09 4.15 -3.63
CA THR A 135 1.54 3.98 -5.02
C THR A 135 2.27 5.24 -5.52
N ARG A 136 1.67 6.43 -5.34
CA ARG A 136 2.25 7.71 -5.75
C ARG A 136 3.56 8.01 -5.01
N ARG A 137 3.59 7.81 -3.70
CA ARG A 137 4.79 8.05 -2.89
C ARG A 137 5.94 7.12 -3.30
N SER A 138 5.59 5.89 -3.70
CA SER A 138 6.57 4.88 -4.12
C SER A 138 7.13 5.13 -5.52
N ARG A 139 6.38 5.78 -6.42
CA ARG A 139 6.86 6.15 -7.77
C ARG A 139 8.12 7.02 -7.75
N GLY A 140 8.28 7.87 -6.72
CA GLY A 140 9.50 8.66 -6.54
C GLY A 140 10.77 7.84 -6.35
N TRP A 141 10.65 6.55 -5.98
CA TRP A 141 11.78 5.62 -5.92
C TRP A 141 12.02 4.88 -7.24
N LEU A 142 11.04 4.87 -8.14
CA LEU A 142 11.09 4.15 -9.42
C LEU A 142 11.64 5.00 -10.56
N SER A 143 11.54 6.33 -10.48
CA SER A 143 12.15 7.24 -11.47
C SER A 143 13.68 7.13 -11.52
N GLY A 144 14.29 6.59 -10.47
CA GLY A 144 15.69 6.19 -10.47
C GLY A 144 15.97 4.83 -11.09
N ILE A 145 14.99 4.13 -11.70
CA ILE A 145 15.13 2.77 -12.26
C ILE A 145 15.67 2.75 -13.71
N GLY A 146 15.46 3.84 -14.45
CA GLY A 146 15.75 3.92 -15.89
C GLY A 146 16.89 4.87 -16.29
N ARG A 147 17.85 5.15 -15.40
CA ARG A 147 19.13 5.80 -15.75
C ARG A 147 20.27 4.91 -15.32
#